data_AF-A0A1F6CXP7-F1
#
_entry.id   AF-A0A1F6CXP7-F1
#
_cell.length_a   1.000
_cell.length_b   1.000
_cell.length_c   1.000
_cell.angle_alpha   90.00
_cell.angle_beta   90.00
_cell.angle_gamma   90.00
#
_symmetry.space_group_name_H-M   'P 1'
#
loop_
_entity.id
_entity.type
_entity.pdbx_description
1 polymer ?
#
loop_
_entity_poly.entity_id
_entity_poly.type
_entity_poly.pdbx_seq_one_letter_code
_entity_poly.pdbx_strand_id
1 'polypeptide(L)'
;MEGMNKINPPNTLRKNILLGIGREERRRARLFLFVSVTAVPLSVLGIVFSIQYMLQGFYQSSFHSYFSLLLSDPDIVLTYWREFALSLADSIPFAGMTISLITIAVLLVSIRIFANNLRNGLSRSFGNA
;
A
#
# COMPACT_ATOMS: atom_id res chain seq x y z
N MET A 1 4.14 -40.88 42.66
CA MET A 1 3.61 -40.80 41.28
C MET A 1 2.25 -40.13 41.38
N GLU A 2 2.27 -38.79 41.37
CA GLU A 2 1.08 -37.96 41.64
C GLU A 2 0.42 -37.66 40.30
N GLY A 3 -0.81 -38.17 40.14
CA GLY A 3 -1.53 -38.13 38.88
C GLY A 3 -1.78 -36.68 38.44
N MET A 4 -1.38 -36.36 37.21
CA MET A 4 -1.80 -35.15 36.52
C MET A 4 -3.32 -35.20 36.34
N ASN A 5 -4.03 -34.67 37.33
CA ASN A 5 -5.47 -34.54 37.32
C ASN A 5 -5.83 -33.57 36.20
N LYS A 6 -6.32 -34.13 35.08
CA LYS A 6 -6.79 -33.34 33.94
C LYS A 6 -8.03 -32.59 34.38
N ILE A 7 -7.83 -31.35 34.82
CA ILE A 7 -8.91 -30.41 35.12
C ILE A 7 -9.70 -30.21 33.83
N ASN A 8 -10.81 -30.92 33.70
CA ASN A 8 -11.71 -30.81 32.56
C ASN A 8 -12.45 -29.47 32.74
N PRO A 9 -12.16 -28.45 31.92
CA PRO A 9 -12.72 -27.13 32.15
C PRO A 9 -14.25 -27.19 32.02
N PRO A 10 -14.98 -26.48 32.90
CA PRO A 10 -16.43 -26.36 32.82
C PRO A 10 -16.88 -26.05 31.39
N ASN A 11 -17.88 -26.80 30.92
CA ASN A 11 -18.40 -26.79 29.55
C ASN A 11 -18.80 -25.36 29.12
N THR A 12 -19.21 -24.55 30.10
CA THR A 12 -19.57 -23.13 29.99
C THR A 12 -18.38 -22.23 29.66
N LEU A 13 -17.21 -22.45 30.27
CA LEU A 13 -15.98 -21.71 29.95
C LEU A 13 -15.51 -22.02 28.54
N ARG A 14 -15.51 -23.31 28.16
CA ARG A 14 -15.16 -23.74 26.80
C ARG A 14 -16.08 -23.12 25.75
N LYS A 15 -17.40 -23.12 25.99
CA LYS A 15 -18.39 -22.50 25.11
C LYS A 15 -18.18 -20.99 24.97
N ASN A 16 -17.90 -20.28 26.06
CA ASN A 16 -17.67 -18.83 26.05
C ASN A 16 -16.38 -18.46 25.32
N ILE A 17 -15.30 -19.25 25.47
CA ILE A 17 -14.04 -19.05 24.75
C ILE A 17 -14.25 -19.28 23.25
N LEU A 18 -14.91 -20.37 22.85
CA LEU A 18 -15.20 -20.65 21.44
C LEU A 18 -16.09 -19.58 20.79
N LEU A 19 -17.09 -19.06 21.53
CA LEU A 19 -17.91 -17.94 21.06
C LEU A 19 -17.12 -16.64 20.95
N GLY A 20 -16.18 -16.38 21.87
CA GLY A 20 -15.26 -15.26 21.81
C GLY A 20 -14.37 -15.32 20.56
N ILE A 21 -13.74 -16.46 20.32
CA ILE A 21 -12.89 -16.70 19.14
C ILE A 21 -13.69 -16.52 17.84
N GLY A 22 -14.88 -17.11 17.76
CA GLY A 22 -15.73 -17.00 16.57
C GLY A 22 -16.19 -15.57 16.25
N ARG A 23 -16.40 -14.73 17.27
CA ARG A 23 -16.74 -13.31 17.08
C ARG A 23 -15.54 -12.51 16.56
N GLU A 24 -14.35 -12.76 17.11
CA GLU A 24 -13.10 -12.12 16.70
C GLU A 24 -12.75 -12.47 15.25
N GLU A 25 -12.92 -13.74 14.89
CA GLU A 25 -12.65 -14.27 13.55
C GLU A 25 -13.62 -13.71 12.51
N ARG A 26 -14.91 -13.57 12.84
CA ARG A 26 -15.90 -12.90 11.98
C ARG A 26 -15.63 -11.39 11.81
N ARG A 27 -15.07 -10.72 12.81
CA ARG A 27 -14.66 -9.31 12.68
C ARG A 27 -13.49 -9.18 11.71
N ARG A 28 -12.46 -10.02 11.87
CA ARG A 28 -11.29 -10.04 10.97
C ARG A 28 -11.67 -10.42 9.54
N ALA A 29 -12.52 -11.43 9.36
CA ALA A 29 -13.00 -11.84 8.04
C ALA A 29 -13.84 -10.75 7.35
N ARG A 30 -14.70 -10.04 8.09
CA ARG A 30 -15.44 -8.89 7.53
C ARG A 30 -14.52 -7.76 7.14
N LEU A 31 -13.60 -7.34 8.01
CA LEU A 31 -12.60 -6.32 7.68
C LEU A 31 -11.78 -6.72 6.46
N PHE A 32 -11.37 -7.98 6.36
CA PHE A 32 -10.64 -8.50 5.22
C PHE A 32 -11.45 -8.45 3.93
N LEU A 33 -12.71 -8.87 3.96
CA LEU A 33 -13.61 -8.79 2.81
C LEU A 33 -13.87 -7.34 2.40
N PHE A 34 -14.16 -6.46 3.36
CA PHE A 34 -14.37 -5.04 3.08
C PHE A 34 -13.12 -4.40 2.47
N VAL A 35 -11.95 -4.59 3.08
CA VAL A 35 -10.69 -4.05 2.56
C VAL A 35 -10.35 -4.64 1.20
N SER A 36 -10.52 -5.95 0.99
CA SER A 36 -10.19 -6.56 -0.31
C SER A 36 -11.14 -6.11 -1.42
N VAL A 37 -12.44 -5.97 -1.12
CA VAL A 37 -13.46 -5.57 -2.10
C VAL A 37 -13.36 -4.10 -2.45
N THR A 38 -13.01 -3.22 -1.51
CA THR A 38 -12.97 -1.78 -1.77
C THR A 38 -11.56 -1.25 -2.03
N ALA A 39 -10.57 -1.65 -1.23
CA ALA A 39 -9.24 -1.06 -1.31
C ALA A 39 -8.50 -1.50 -2.57
N VAL A 40 -8.65 -2.75 -3.04
CA VAL A 40 -7.97 -3.23 -4.25
C VAL A 40 -8.41 -2.45 -5.50
N PRO A 41 -9.71 -2.41 -5.86
CA PRO A 41 -10.14 -1.67 -7.06
C PRO A 41 -9.90 -0.16 -6.92
N LEU A 42 -10.09 0.41 -5.73
CA LEU A 42 -9.82 1.83 -5.49
C LEU A 42 -8.33 2.16 -5.67
N SER A 43 -7.44 1.28 -5.23
CA SER A 43 -5.99 1.44 -5.42
C SER A 43 -5.61 1.34 -6.90
N VAL A 44 -6.18 0.39 -7.63
CA VAL A 44 -5.93 0.24 -9.08
C VAL A 44 -6.39 1.47 -9.84
N LEU A 45 -7.62 1.94 -9.60
CA LEU A 45 -8.12 3.18 -10.21
C LEU A 45 -7.25 4.38 -9.81
N GLY A 46 -6.90 4.48 -8.52
CA GLY A 46 -6.02 5.53 -8.02
C GLY A 46 -4.68 5.57 -8.75
N ILE A 47 -4.08 4.41 -9.05
CA ILE A 47 -2.80 4.34 -9.78
C ILE A 47 -2.98 4.86 -11.20
N VAL A 48 -4.02 4.44 -11.90
CA VAL A 48 -4.28 4.89 -13.27
C VAL A 48 -4.48 6.40 -13.31
N PHE A 49 -5.34 6.94 -12.45
CA PHE A 49 -5.57 8.38 -12.35
C PHE A 49 -4.32 9.15 -11.96
N SER A 50 -3.56 8.64 -11.01
CA SER A 50 -2.36 9.30 -10.52
C SER A 50 -1.25 9.34 -11.59
N ILE A 51 -1.06 8.24 -12.33
CA ILE A 51 -0.11 8.21 -13.46
C ILE A 51 -0.55 9.19 -14.55
N GLN A 52 -1.84 9.21 -14.91
CA GLN A 52 -2.35 10.16 -15.90
C GLN A 52 -2.14 11.61 -15.46
N TYR A 53 -2.44 11.92 -14.20
CA TYR A 53 -2.24 13.25 -13.64
C TYR A 53 -0.76 13.64 -13.62
N MET A 54 0.14 12.71 -13.25
CA MET A 54 1.58 12.93 -13.30
C MET A 54 2.07 13.19 -14.72
N LEU A 55 1.63 12.39 -15.70
CA LEU A 55 1.97 12.56 -17.11
C LEU A 55 1.47 13.91 -17.65
N GLN A 56 0.23 14.30 -17.34
CA GLN A 56 -0.29 15.62 -17.71
C GLN A 56 0.54 16.74 -17.08
N GLY A 57 0.92 16.60 -15.82
CA GLY A 57 1.83 17.54 -15.16
C GLY A 57 3.17 17.68 -15.89
N PHE A 58 3.73 16.56 -16.37
CA PHE A 58 4.95 16.59 -17.18
C PHE A 58 4.75 17.24 -18.55
N TYR A 59 3.63 16.97 -19.25
CA TYR A 59 3.33 17.58 -20.55
C TYR A 59 3.04 19.07 -20.46
N GLN A 60 2.41 19.53 -19.37
CA GLN A 60 2.17 20.95 -19.11
C GLN A 60 3.42 21.65 -18.60
N SER A 61 4.32 20.93 -17.95
CA SER A 61 5.60 21.48 -17.49
C SER A 61 6.59 21.64 -18.64
N SER A 62 7.43 22.67 -18.55
CA SER A 62 8.60 22.82 -19.40
C SER A 62 9.79 21.95 -18.94
N PHE A 63 9.57 20.93 -18.10
CA PHE A 63 10.64 20.10 -17.53
C PHE A 63 11.49 19.45 -18.63
N HIS A 64 10.85 18.91 -19.67
CA HIS A 64 11.57 18.29 -20.78
C HIS A 64 12.47 19.30 -21.51
N SER A 65 12.01 20.54 -21.70
CA SER A 65 12.79 21.60 -22.35
C SER A 65 14.00 22.02 -21.51
N TYR A 66 13.84 22.14 -20.20
CA TYR A 66 14.97 22.41 -19.30
C TYR A 66 15.93 21.22 -19.23
N PHE A 67 15.41 19.99 -19.21
CA PHE A 67 16.25 18.80 -19.23
C PHE A 67 17.04 18.66 -20.54
N SER A 68 16.44 19.00 -21.69
CA SER A 68 17.17 18.97 -22.96
C SER A 68 18.25 20.05 -23.05
N LEU A 69 18.02 21.23 -22.45
CA LEU A 69 19.00 22.31 -22.34
C LEU A 69 20.31 21.87 -21.66
N LEU A 70 20.20 20.96 -20.67
CA LEU A 70 21.33 20.35 -19.97
C LEU A 70 22.26 19.59 -20.93
N LEU A 71 21.70 19.01 -21.99
CA LEU A 71 22.42 18.22 -23.00
C LEU A 71 22.81 19.04 -24.22
N SER A 72 22.03 20.05 -24.61
CA SER A 72 22.30 20.86 -25.80
C SER A 72 23.36 21.93 -25.57
N ASP A 73 23.25 22.68 -24.46
CA ASP A 73 24.06 23.87 -24.19
C ASP A 73 24.56 23.89 -22.73
N PRO A 74 25.46 22.98 -22.36
CA PRO A 74 25.94 22.85 -20.99
C PRO A 74 26.69 24.10 -20.50
N ASP A 75 27.32 24.89 -21.39
CA ASP A 75 28.02 26.12 -21.02
C ASP A 75 27.06 27.20 -20.49
N ILE A 76 25.87 27.30 -21.09
CA ILE A 76 24.81 28.22 -20.63
C ILE A 76 24.27 27.75 -19.27
N VAL A 77 24.10 26.44 -19.12
CA VAL A 77 23.63 25.82 -17.87
C VAL A 77 24.62 26.04 -16.73
N LEU A 78 25.93 25.91 -16.97
CA LEU A 78 26.95 26.19 -15.96
C LEU A 78 27.00 27.67 -15.58
N THR A 79 26.82 28.56 -16.57
CA THR A 79 26.79 30.02 -16.34
C THR A 79 25.59 30.42 -15.46
N TYR A 80 24.43 29.82 -15.69
CA TYR A 80 23.18 30.13 -14.99
C TYR A 80 22.69 28.99 -14.08
N TRP A 81 23.61 28.22 -13.50
CA TRP A 81 23.28 26.96 -12.81
C TRP A 81 22.24 27.11 -11.70
N ARG A 82 22.25 28.26 -11.00
CA ARG A 82 21.32 28.53 -9.88
C ARG A 82 19.90 28.76 -10.38
N GLU A 83 19.74 29.59 -11.41
CA GLU A 83 18.44 29.87 -12.01
C GLU A 83 17.90 28.65 -12.74
N PHE A 84 18.78 27.94 -13.46
CA PHE A 84 18.45 26.67 -14.08
C PHE A 84 17.95 25.64 -13.07
N ALA A 85 18.63 25.46 -11.93
CA ALA A 85 18.21 24.53 -10.89
C ALA A 85 16.84 24.91 -10.30
N LEU A 86 16.57 26.21 -10.09
CA LEU A 86 15.28 26.70 -9.62
C LEU A 86 14.17 26.46 -10.65
N SER A 87 14.40 26.80 -11.93
CA SER A 87 13.42 26.58 -13.00
C SER A 87 13.15 25.09 -13.24
N LEU A 88 14.19 24.26 -13.15
CA LEU A 88 14.06 22.81 -13.26
C LEU A 88 13.22 22.28 -12.08
N ALA A 89 13.51 22.72 -10.85
CA ALA A 89 12.74 22.34 -9.67
C ALA A 89 11.27 22.77 -9.79
N ASP A 90 10.99 24.01 -10.18
CA ASP A 90 9.61 24.52 -10.35
C ASP A 90 8.85 23.78 -11.45
N SER A 91 9.55 23.27 -12.46
CA SER A 91 8.94 22.50 -13.53
C SER A 91 8.61 21.05 -13.16
N ILE A 92 9.12 20.53 -12.03
CA ILE A 92 8.80 19.16 -11.59
C ILE A 92 7.35 19.11 -11.06
N PRO A 93 6.50 18.21 -11.58
CA PRO A 93 5.14 18.04 -11.08
C PRO A 93 5.13 17.27 -9.74
N PHE A 94 5.63 17.90 -8.66
CA PHE A 94 5.77 17.30 -7.32
C PHE A 94 4.46 16.74 -6.77
N ALA A 95 3.33 17.40 -7.02
CA ALA A 95 2.01 16.92 -6.60
C ALA A 95 1.65 15.58 -7.27
N GLY A 96 1.91 15.44 -8.57
CA GLY A 96 1.65 14.20 -9.28
C GLY A 96 2.55 13.05 -8.80
N MET A 97 3.82 13.33 -8.52
CA MET A 97 4.75 12.35 -7.97
C MET A 97 4.36 11.89 -6.56
N THR A 98 3.97 12.82 -5.68
CA THR A 98 3.61 12.47 -4.30
C THR A 98 2.33 11.63 -4.24
N ILE A 99 1.31 12.00 -5.02
CA ILE A 99 0.07 11.22 -5.11
C ILE A 99 0.35 9.82 -5.67
N SER A 100 1.26 9.68 -6.65
CA SER A 100 1.57 8.36 -7.23
C SER A 100 2.29 7.47 -6.24
N LEU A 101 3.28 8.02 -5.52
CA LEU A 101 3.99 7.34 -4.43
C LEU A 101 3.04 6.87 -3.32
N ILE A 102 2.14 7.74 -2.86
CA ILE A 102 1.15 7.38 -1.84
C ILE A 102 0.27 6.23 -2.34
N THR A 103 -0.21 6.31 -3.57
CA THR A 103 -1.09 5.28 -4.12
C THR A 103 -0.38 3.93 -4.27
N ILE A 104 0.87 3.95 -4.75
CA ILE A 104 1.72 2.75 -4.83
C ILE A 104 1.95 2.16 -3.44
N ALA A 105 2.23 2.99 -2.43
CA ALA A 105 2.42 2.54 -1.06
C ALA A 105 1.15 1.86 -0.51
N VAL A 106 -0.03 2.47 -0.72
CA VAL A 106 -1.32 1.89 -0.33
C VAL A 106 -1.58 0.54 -1.02
N LEU A 107 -1.25 0.43 -2.32
CA LEU A 107 -1.35 -0.84 -3.05
C LEU A 107 -0.45 -1.91 -2.42
N LEU A 108 0.82 -1.59 -2.16
CA LEU A 108 1.78 -2.53 -1.57
C LEU A 108 1.35 -3.00 -0.19
N VAL A 109 0.84 -2.08 0.65
CA VAL A 109 0.28 -2.42 1.96
C VAL A 109 -0.93 -3.34 1.81
N SER A 110 -1.82 -3.05 0.86
CA SER A 110 -3.01 -3.88 0.59
C SER A 110 -2.63 -5.29 0.15
N ILE A 111 -1.65 -5.42 -0.76
CA ILE A 111 -1.11 -6.72 -1.20
C ILE A 111 -0.48 -7.47 -0.03
N ARG A 112 0.31 -6.79 0.82
CA ARG A 112 0.95 -7.40 1.98
C ARG A 112 -0.07 -7.95 2.98
N ILE A 113 -1.11 -7.18 3.28
CA ILE A 113 -2.21 -7.60 4.15
C ILE A 113 -2.90 -8.82 3.53
N PHE A 114 -3.18 -8.77 2.23
CA PHE A 114 -3.80 -9.88 1.50
C PHE A 114 -2.96 -11.18 1.58
N ALA A 115 -1.67 -11.09 1.26
CA ALA A 115 -0.75 -12.23 1.29
C ALA A 115 -0.59 -12.84 2.69
N ASN A 116 -0.47 -12.00 3.73
CA ASN A 116 -0.36 -12.48 5.11
C ASN A 116 -1.62 -13.20 5.58
N ASN A 117 -2.81 -12.71 5.19
CA ASN A 117 -4.07 -13.36 5.55
C ASN A 117 -4.26 -14.70 4.82
N LEU A 118 -3.90 -14.78 3.53
CA LEU A 118 -3.93 -16.06 2.80
C LEU A 118 -3.01 -17.10 3.46
N ARG A 119 -1.77 -16.72 3.81
CA ARG A 119 -0.83 -17.62 4.48
C ARG A 119 -1.35 -18.12 5.83
N ASN A 120 -1.94 -17.24 6.63
CA ASN A 120 -2.49 -17.59 7.93
C ASN A 120 -3.77 -18.45 7.83
N GLY A 121 -4.62 -18.18 6.83
CA GLY A 121 -5.81 -18.98 6.54
C GLY A 121 -5.47 -20.39 6.08
N LEU A 122 -4.49 -20.53 5.19
CA LEU A 122 -4.00 -21.84 4.74
C LEU A 122 -3.37 -22.65 5.88
N SER A 123 -2.53 -22.02 6.71
CA SER A 123 -1.88 -22.70 7.86
C SER A 123 -2.91 -23.24 8.87
N ARG A 124 -4.02 -22.53 9.11
CA ARG A 124 -5.13 -23.00 9.96
C ARG A 124 -5.90 -24.17 9.35
N SER A 125 -5.96 -24.26 8.02
CA SER A 125 -6.64 -25.37 7.33
C SER A 125 -5.88 -26.68 7.40
N PHE A 126 -4.54 -26.65 7.42
CA PHE A 126 -3.70 -27.86 7.49
C PHE A 126 -3.37 -28.30 8.92
N GLY A 127 -3.50 -27.44 9.93
CA GLY A 127 -3.31 -27.80 11.33
C GLY A 127 -4.47 -28.54 12.00
N ASN A 128 -5.60 -28.69 11.30
CA ASN A 128 -6.81 -29.40 11.78
C ASN A 128 -7.11 -30.69 10.99
N ALA A 129 -6.17 -31.18 10.18
CA ALA A 129 -6.26 -32.45 9.46
C ALA A 129 -5.49 -33.55 10.20
#